data_AF-A0A140K110-F1
#
_entry.id   AF-A0A140K110-F1
#
_cell.length_a   1.000
_cell.length_b   1.000
_cell.length_c   1.000
_cell.angle_alpha   90.00
_cell.angle_beta   90.00
_cell.angle_gamma   90.00
#
_symmetry.space_group_name_H-M   'P 1'
#
loop_
_entity.id
_entity.type
_entity.pdbx_description
1 polymer ?
#
loop_
_entity_poly.entity_id
_entity_poly.type
_entity_poly.pdbx_seq_one_letter_code
_entity_poly.pdbx_strand_id
1 'polypeptide(L)'
;MNNQLSLFSVPEPEINCSGTNVVPDAKTQALLRFLGKSSRDSNGLVEVYSPSRRKSEYFRYMCRRGNRLKHHHIPGGNILDPLAQKRALQIKQMINTNASYLQIVNVIQNF
;
A
#
# COMPACT_ATOMS: atom_id res chain seq x y z
N MET A 1 0.34 68.69 0.97
CA MET A 1 -0.86 67.98 0.48
C MET A 1 -0.66 67.69 -0.99
N ASN A 2 -1.09 66.51 -1.44
CA ASN A 2 -1.05 65.99 -2.82
C ASN A 2 0.19 65.17 -3.20
N ASN A 3 0.01 63.85 -3.19
CA ASN A 3 0.06 62.97 -4.37
C ASN A 3 0.47 61.56 -3.96
N GLN A 4 -0.50 60.66 -3.77
CA GLN A 4 -0.25 59.22 -3.79
C GLN A 4 -1.19 58.55 -4.79
N LEU A 5 -0.61 58.39 -5.98
CA LEU A 5 -0.70 57.33 -6.97
C LEU A 5 -1.78 56.25 -6.76
N SER A 6 -2.66 56.15 -7.75
CA SER A 6 -3.60 55.05 -7.96
C SER A 6 -2.88 53.74 -8.22
N LEU A 7 -3.07 52.74 -7.35
CA LEU A 7 -2.67 51.37 -7.64
C LEU A 7 -3.81 50.71 -8.42
N PHE A 8 -3.60 50.62 -9.74
CA PHE A 8 -4.51 49.94 -10.66
C PHE A 8 -4.71 48.47 -10.26
N SER A 9 -5.96 48.04 -10.45
CA SER A 9 -6.55 46.74 -10.22
C SER A 9 -5.65 45.56 -10.61
N VAL A 10 -5.41 44.66 -9.64
CA VAL A 10 -4.90 43.32 -9.89
C VAL A 10 -6.01 42.52 -10.58
N PRO A 11 -5.80 41.95 -11.79
CA PRO A 11 -6.73 40.99 -12.33
C PRO A 11 -6.56 39.67 -11.57
N GLU A 12 -7.63 39.19 -10.94
CA GLU A 12 -7.70 37.84 -10.39
C GLU A 12 -7.47 36.83 -11.53
N PRO A 13 -6.62 35.80 -11.34
CA PRO A 13 -6.59 34.71 -12.28
C PRO A 13 -7.89 33.91 -12.12
N GLU A 14 -8.81 34.08 -13.07
CA GLU A 14 -9.93 33.17 -13.24
C GLU A 14 -9.38 31.76 -13.40
N ILE A 15 -9.48 30.96 -12.34
CA ILE A 15 -9.22 29.53 -12.40
C ILE A 15 -10.39 28.95 -13.20
N ASN A 16 -10.19 28.91 -14.51
CA ASN A 16 -11.06 28.18 -15.43
C ASN A 16 -10.89 26.69 -15.14
N CYS A 17 -11.63 26.18 -14.16
CA CYS A 17 -11.83 24.75 -13.90
C CYS A 17 -12.70 24.16 -15.03
N SER A 18 -12.16 24.16 -16.25
CA SER A 18 -12.75 23.44 -17.36
C SER A 18 -12.46 21.96 -17.14
N GLY A 19 -13.46 21.24 -16.63
CA GLY A 19 -13.54 19.79 -16.64
C GLY A 19 -13.62 19.27 -18.07
N THR A 20 -12.51 19.37 -18.79
CA THR A 20 -12.34 18.63 -20.04
C THR A 20 -12.06 17.19 -19.66
N ASN A 21 -12.91 16.28 -20.14
CA ASN A 21 -12.56 14.86 -20.22
C ASN A 21 -11.37 14.76 -21.20
N VAL A 22 -10.16 15.04 -20.72
CA VAL A 22 -8.94 14.88 -21.51
C VAL A 22 -8.78 13.38 -21.71
N VAL A 23 -9.22 12.89 -22.87
CA VAL A 23 -8.89 11.55 -23.34
C VAL A 23 -7.36 11.45 -23.29
N PRO A 24 -6.79 10.56 -22.46
CA PRO A 24 -5.35 10.50 -22.29
C PRO A 24 -4.71 10.23 -23.65
N ASP A 25 -3.80 11.12 -24.07
CA ASP A 25 -2.98 10.97 -25.28
C ASP A 25 -2.35 9.56 -25.30
N ALA A 26 -2.18 8.98 -26.48
CA ALA A 26 -1.67 7.61 -26.65
C ALA A 26 -0.34 7.39 -25.91
N LYS A 27 0.50 8.42 -25.83
CA LYS A 27 1.76 8.42 -25.08
C LYS A 27 1.53 8.31 -23.57
N THR A 28 0.58 9.08 -23.02
CA THR A 28 0.21 9.00 -21.60
C THR A 28 -0.39 7.65 -21.25
N GLN A 29 -1.22 7.08 -22.13
CA GLN A 29 -1.80 5.76 -21.91
C GLN A 29 -0.74 4.64 -21.98
N ALA A 30 0.24 4.76 -22.88
CA ALA A 30 1.38 3.85 -22.94
C ALA A 30 2.27 3.93 -21.69
N LEU A 31 2.52 5.14 -21.18
CA LEU A 31 3.24 5.35 -19.93
C LEU A 31 2.48 4.77 -18.73
N LEU A 32 1.17 4.97 -18.63
CA LEU A 32 0.35 4.38 -17.58
C LEU A 32 0.34 2.86 -17.64
N ARG A 33 0.33 2.25 -18.84
CA ARG A 33 0.49 0.80 -19.00
C ARG A 33 1.89 0.33 -18.57
N PHE A 34 2.93 1.10 -18.88
CA PHE A 34 4.31 0.76 -18.52
C PHE A 34 4.56 0.89 -17.01
N LEU A 35 4.15 2.00 -16.40
CA LEU A 35 4.21 2.21 -14.95
C LEU A 35 3.25 1.26 -14.20
N GLY A 36 2.12 0.95 -14.81
CA GLY A 36 1.16 -0.05 -14.34
C GLY A 36 1.64 -1.49 -14.49
N LYS A 37 2.71 -1.76 -15.25
CA LYS A 37 3.48 -3.02 -15.15
C LYS A 37 4.31 -2.98 -13.86
N SER A 38 3.63 -2.82 -12.73
CA SER A 38 4.20 -3.21 -11.45
C SER A 38 4.55 -4.70 -11.52
N SER A 39 5.65 -5.09 -10.89
CA SER A 39 5.94 -6.50 -10.68
C SER A 39 4.68 -7.16 -10.13
N ARG A 40 4.27 -8.32 -10.69
CA ARG A 40 3.13 -9.09 -10.13
C ARG A 40 3.38 -9.52 -8.68
N ASP A 41 4.61 -9.36 -8.23
CA ASP A 41 5.05 -9.59 -6.89
C ASP A 41 4.71 -8.38 -6.00
N SER A 42 3.98 -8.66 -4.92
CA SER A 42 3.72 -7.69 -3.85
C SER A 42 4.60 -8.00 -2.65
N ASN A 43 4.97 -6.99 -1.85
CA ASN A 43 5.63 -7.22 -0.57
C ASN A 43 4.71 -7.92 0.46
N GLY A 44 3.42 -8.01 0.13
CA GLY A 44 2.40 -8.74 0.88
C GLY A 44 1.76 -7.91 1.97
N LEU A 45 0.93 -8.56 2.77
CA LEU A 45 0.23 -7.96 3.91
C LEU A 45 0.07 -8.98 5.03
N VAL A 46 -0.15 -8.49 6.25
CA VAL A 46 -0.55 -9.34 7.39
C VAL A 46 -2.06 -9.22 7.57
N GLU A 47 -2.75 -10.34 7.48
CA GLU A 47 -4.20 -10.44 7.66
C GLU A 47 -4.56 -11.41 8.77
N VAL A 48 -5.80 -11.29 9.22
CA VAL A 48 -6.41 -12.21 10.17
C VAL A 48 -7.15 -13.30 9.40
N TYR A 49 -7.07 -14.55 9.86
CA TYR A 49 -7.84 -15.65 9.30
C TYR A 49 -8.31 -16.62 10.39
N SER A 50 -9.41 -17.30 10.12
CA SER A 50 -9.89 -18.43 10.92
C SER A 50 -9.85 -19.71 10.09
N PRO A 51 -9.07 -20.73 10.50
CA PRO A 51 -9.13 -22.04 9.87
C PRO A 51 -10.46 -22.72 10.27
N SER A 52 -11.39 -22.79 9.31
CA SER A 52 -12.74 -23.38 9.47
C SER A 52 -13.73 -22.50 10.26
N ARG A 53 -14.91 -23.04 10.60
CA ARG A 53 -15.95 -22.41 11.42
C ARG A 53 -15.56 -22.25 12.90
N ARG A 54 -14.26 -22.25 13.22
CA ARG A 54 -13.77 -22.07 14.58
C ARG A 54 -13.86 -20.59 14.95
N LYS A 55 -14.08 -20.33 16.24
CA LYS A 55 -14.08 -18.96 16.79
C LYS A 55 -12.68 -18.36 16.91
N SER A 56 -11.63 -19.17 16.76
CA SER A 56 -10.25 -18.73 16.92
C SER A 56 -9.71 -18.11 15.64
N GLU A 57 -9.21 -16.89 15.78
CA GLU A 57 -8.59 -16.12 14.71
C GLU A 57 -7.08 -16.07 14.90
N TYR A 58 -6.34 -16.07 13.81
CA TYR A 58 -4.88 -16.11 13.78
C TYR A 58 -4.33 -15.10 12.76
N PHE A 59 -3.08 -14.71 12.92
CA PHE A 59 -2.39 -13.90 11.91
C PHE A 59 -1.78 -14.78 10.81
N ARG A 60 -1.84 -14.32 9.56
CA ARG A 60 -1.07 -14.86 8.43
C ARG A 60 -0.45 -13.75 7.59
N TYR A 61 0.71 -14.03 7.02
CA TYR A 61 1.31 -13.25 5.96
C TYR A 61 0.82 -13.74 4.60
N MET A 62 0.31 -12.84 3.77
CA MET A 62 -0.17 -13.11 2.43
C MET A 62 0.62 -12.29 1.41
N CYS A 63 1.14 -12.96 0.38
CA CYS A 63 1.95 -12.33 -0.66
C CYS A 63 1.63 -12.92 -2.03
N ARG A 64 1.57 -12.06 -3.07
CA ARG A 64 1.47 -12.54 -4.45
C ARG A 64 2.85 -12.75 -5.02
N ARG A 65 3.08 -13.92 -5.63
CA ARG A 65 4.31 -14.27 -6.36
C ARG A 65 3.93 -14.79 -7.73
N GLY A 66 4.19 -13.99 -8.76
CA GLY A 66 3.73 -14.23 -10.12
C GLY A 66 2.20 -14.38 -10.18
N ASN A 67 1.73 -15.57 -10.56
CA ASN A 67 0.29 -15.85 -10.67
C ASN A 67 -0.33 -16.47 -9.40
N ARG A 68 0.48 -16.77 -8.39
CA ARG A 68 0.06 -17.51 -7.20
C ARG A 68 0.03 -16.60 -5.97
N LEU A 69 -0.99 -16.79 -5.15
CA LEU A 69 -1.06 -16.21 -3.82
C LEU A 69 -0.44 -17.21 -2.82
N LYS A 70 0.43 -16.73 -1.94
CA LYS A 70 1.13 -17.52 -0.92
C LYS A 70 0.70 -17.04 0.45
N HIS A 71 0.31 -17.97 1.30
CA HIS A 71 -0.13 -17.70 2.68
C HIS A 71 0.83 -18.40 3.64
N HIS A 72 1.25 -17.69 4.68
CA HIS A 72 2.12 -18.21 5.73
C HIS A 72 1.51 -17.88 7.09
N HIS A 73 1.15 -18.90 7.86
CA HIS A 73 0.67 -18.71 9.24
C HIS A 73 1.77 -18.07 10.08
N ILE A 74 1.45 -17.04 10.87
CA ILE A 74 2.38 -16.45 11.83
C ILE A 74 2.16 -17.15 13.18
N PRO A 75 3.11 -17.97 13.67
CA PRO A 75 2.94 -18.70 14.92
C PRO A 75 2.93 -17.73 16.11
N GLY A 76 2.32 -18.12 17.22
CA GLY A 76 2.27 -17.30 18.44
C GLY A 76 0.94 -17.33 19.18
N GLY A 77 -0.03 -18.09 18.68
CA GLY A 77 -1.36 -18.22 19.26
C GLY A 77 -2.42 -17.48 18.44
N ASN A 78 -3.55 -17.20 19.08
CA ASN A 78 -4.65 -16.43 18.49
C ASN A 78 -4.30 -14.94 18.41
N ILE A 79 -5.12 -14.13 17.73
CA ILE A 79 -4.86 -12.68 17.56
C ILE A 79 -4.85 -11.85 18.85
N LEU A 80 -5.44 -12.35 19.94
CA LEU A 80 -5.46 -11.70 21.24
C LEU A 80 -4.18 -11.99 22.04
N ASP A 81 -3.43 -13.04 21.68
CA ASP A 81 -2.21 -13.40 22.38
C ASP A 81 -1.10 -12.35 22.12
N PRO A 82 -0.47 -11.79 23.17
CA PRO A 82 0.55 -10.74 23.00
C PRO A 82 1.75 -11.18 22.14
N LEU A 83 2.11 -12.46 22.20
CA LEU A 83 3.17 -13.03 21.38
C LEU A 83 2.82 -12.99 19.89
N ALA A 84 1.59 -13.37 19.53
CA ALA A 84 1.10 -13.31 18.16
C ALA A 84 1.07 -11.86 17.64
N GLN A 85 0.60 -10.92 18.45
CA GLN A 85 0.57 -9.50 18.10
C GLN A 85 1.98 -8.92 17.87
N LYS A 86 2.94 -9.24 18.75
CA LYS A 86 4.33 -8.82 18.61
C LYS A 86 4.96 -9.35 17.31
N ARG A 87 4.77 -10.64 17.02
CA ARG A 87 5.28 -11.26 15.79
C ARG A 87 4.61 -10.68 14.54
N ALA A 88 3.30 -10.46 14.57
CA ALA A 88 2.57 -9.81 13.48
C ALA A 88 3.06 -8.37 13.24
N LEU A 89 3.33 -7.60 14.29
CA LEU A 89 3.90 -6.26 14.19
C LEU A 89 5.29 -6.29 13.55
N GLN A 90 6.15 -7.24 13.94
CA GLN A 90 7.47 -7.41 13.33
C GLN A 90 7.37 -7.69 11.83
N ILE A 91 6.46 -8.57 11.40
CA ILE A 91 6.24 -8.82 9.97
C ILE A 91 5.70 -7.57 9.25
N LYS A 92 4.77 -6.82 9.86
CA LYS A 92 4.29 -5.54 9.29
C LYS A 92 5.43 -4.54 9.11
N GLN A 93 6.34 -4.44 10.09
CA GLN A 93 7.53 -3.58 9.99
C GLN A 93 8.43 -4.03 8.83
N MET A 94 8.68 -5.33 8.70
CA MET A 94 9.47 -5.88 7.59
C MET A 94 8.86 -5.55 6.22
N ILE A 95 7.53 -5.64 6.09
CA ILE A 95 6.81 -5.26 4.86
C ILE A 95 7.01 -3.76 4.57
N ASN A 96 6.84 -2.92 5.59
CA ASN A 96 6.99 -1.46 5.46
C ASN A 96 8.43 -1.06 5.09
N THR A 97 9.43 -1.82 5.52
CA THR A 97 10.84 -1.62 5.14
C THR A 97 11.21 -2.29 3.82
N ASN A 98 10.23 -2.78 3.04
CA ASN A 98 10.43 -3.50 1.78
C ASN A 98 11.36 -4.72 1.90
N ALA A 99 11.28 -5.45 3.02
CA ALA A 99 12.00 -6.70 3.17
C ALA A 99 11.55 -7.72 2.11
N SER A 100 12.50 -8.52 1.62
CA SER A 100 12.20 -9.54 0.61
C SER A 100 11.31 -10.65 1.17
N TYR A 101 10.55 -11.28 0.28
CA TYR A 101 9.74 -12.46 0.61
C TYR A 101 10.52 -13.54 1.36
N LEU A 102 11.75 -13.85 0.94
CA LEU A 102 12.57 -14.90 1.56
C LEU A 102 12.96 -14.52 3.00
N GLN A 103 13.28 -13.25 3.26
CA GLN A 103 13.58 -12.78 4.61
C GLN A 103 12.36 -12.92 5.52
N ILE A 104 11.19 -12.49 5.05
CA ILE A 104 9.94 -12.58 5.82
C ILE A 104 9.61 -14.04 6.15
N VAL A 105 9.66 -14.94 5.16
CA VAL A 105 9.36 -16.36 5.36
C VAL A 105 10.36 -17.03 6.30
N ASN A 106 11.66 -16.72 6.17
CA ASN A 106 12.68 -17.26 7.06
C ASN A 106 12.44 -16.82 8.52
N VAL A 107 12.06 -15.56 8.74
CA VAL A 107 11.69 -15.07 10.07
C VAL A 107 10.47 -15.82 10.61
N ILE A 108 9.43 -16.02 9.80
CA ILE A 108 8.22 -16.77 10.20
C ILE A 108 8.57 -18.22 10.58
N GLN A 109 9.46 -18.88 9.84
CA GLN A 109 9.86 -20.27 10.09
C GLN A 109 10.68 -20.43 11.37
N ASN A 110 11.36 -19.38 11.82
CA ASN A 110 12.20 -19.38 13.03
C ASN A 110 11.52 -18.74 14.25
N PHE A 111 10.24 -18.42 14.15
CA PHE A 111 9.45 -17.95 15.30
C PHE A 111 9.04 -19.11 16.20
#